data_AF-A0A2S2DDV4-F1
#
_entry.id   AF-A0A2S2DDV4-F1
#
_cell.length_a   1.000
_cell.length_b   1.000
_cell.length_c   1.000
_cell.angle_alpha   90.00
_cell.angle_beta   90.00
_cell.angle_gamma   90.00
#
_symmetry.space_group_name_H-M   'P 1'
#
loop_
_entity.id
_entity.type
_entity.pdbx_description
1 polymer ?
#
loop_
_entity_poly.entity_id
_entity_poly.type
_entity_poly.pdbx_seq_one_letter_code
_entity_poly.pdbx_strand_id
1 'polypeptide(L)'
;MRGRQHRREPVDVKDPARPDPRMAELGRLRQLRTASAEREQLARRAAWRTARAALHAAVAAWRAGEARTMRDWQDARAAFFAMRCSGGQFRAAKAAYERGRREGAVARAAAQEQVGACRADGRRYFAAGEEVRRARKRQEKLRILDGELRRLLAQVED
;
A
#
# COMPACT_ATOMS: atom_id res chain seq x y z
N MET A 1 64.60 54.00 22.79
CA MET A 1 63.35 54.27 23.54
C MET A 1 62.18 53.66 22.78
N ARG A 2 61.34 52.89 23.48
CA ARG A 2 60.34 51.97 22.91
C ARG A 2 59.14 52.73 22.34
N GLY A 3 58.73 52.35 21.13
CA GLY A 3 57.53 52.87 20.46
C GLY A 3 56.25 52.51 21.22
N ARG A 4 55.37 53.49 21.39
CA ARG A 4 54.03 53.31 21.97
C ARG A 4 53.17 52.50 21.00
N GLN A 5 52.92 51.24 21.34
CA GLN A 5 51.90 50.44 20.70
C GLN A 5 50.52 50.97 21.12
N HIS A 6 49.78 51.55 20.16
CA HIS A 6 48.37 51.85 20.35
C HIS A 6 47.61 50.54 20.59
N ARG A 7 47.18 50.34 21.83
CA ARG A 7 46.33 49.23 22.24
C ARG A 7 44.94 49.49 21.64
N ARG A 8 44.58 48.72 20.61
CA ARG A 8 43.21 48.73 20.07
C ARG A 8 42.29 48.14 21.14
N GLU A 9 41.28 48.89 21.56
CA GLU A 9 40.24 48.35 22.42
C GLU A 9 39.52 47.21 21.69
N PRO A 10 39.24 46.08 22.36
CA PRO A 10 38.43 45.03 21.76
C PRO A 10 37.04 45.60 21.52
N VAL A 11 36.64 45.66 20.25
CA VAL A 11 35.26 45.90 19.87
C VAL A 11 34.44 44.76 20.48
N ASP A 12 33.50 45.09 21.36
CA ASP A 12 32.55 44.12 21.93
C ASP A 12 31.59 43.70 20.81
N VAL A 13 32.03 42.75 19.99
CA VAL A 13 31.21 42.14 18.96
C VAL A 13 30.21 41.25 19.69
N LYS A 14 28.96 41.69 19.71
CA LYS A 14 27.84 40.93 20.25
C LYS A 14 27.86 39.54 19.60
N ASP A 15 28.05 38.49 20.40
CA ASP A 15 28.06 37.11 19.90
C ASP A 15 26.76 36.83 19.12
N PRO A 16 26.83 36.22 17.92
CA PRO A 16 25.64 35.90 17.15
C PRO A 16 24.74 34.96 17.95
N ALA A 17 23.43 35.26 17.93
CA ALA A 17 22.45 34.51 18.69
C ALA A 17 22.47 33.04 18.26
N ARG A 18 22.65 32.13 19.23
CA ARG A 18 22.69 30.68 18.95
C ARG A 18 21.35 30.26 18.32
N PRO A 19 21.34 29.64 17.12
CA PRO A 19 20.11 29.28 16.45
C PRO A 19 19.33 28.24 17.27
N ASP A 20 18.01 28.43 17.41
CA ASP A 20 17.14 27.55 18.19
C ASP A 20 17.13 26.13 17.57
N PRO A 21 17.63 25.09 18.27
CA PRO A 21 17.69 23.73 17.74
C PRO A 21 16.31 23.09 17.54
N ARG A 22 15.24 23.64 18.14
CA ARG A 22 13.90 23.05 18.14
C ARG A 22 13.31 22.90 16.74
N MET A 23 13.59 23.84 15.84
CA MET A 23 13.10 23.77 14.45
C MET A 23 13.80 22.66 13.65
N ALA A 24 15.11 22.53 13.83
CA ALA A 24 15.89 21.46 13.21
C ALA A 24 15.47 20.08 13.74
N GLU A 25 15.24 19.97 15.05
CA GLU A 25 14.74 18.75 15.70
C GLU A 25 13.34 18.37 15.18
N LEU A 26 12.41 19.34 15.13
CA LEU A 26 11.08 19.14 14.56
C LEU A 26 11.16 18.69 13.09
N GLY A 27 12.08 19.28 12.32
CA GLY A 27 12.38 18.89 10.94
C GLY A 27 12.78 17.43 10.82
N ARG A 28 13.76 17.01 11.63
CA ARG A 28 14.23 15.63 11.69
C ARG A 28 13.11 14.65 12.10
N LEU A 29 12.35 14.96 13.14
CA LEU A 29 11.24 14.12 13.60
C LEU A 29 10.15 13.96 12.53
N ARG A 30 9.84 15.04 11.79
CA ARG A 30 8.87 14.97 10.67
C ARG A 30 9.39 14.19 9.48
N GLN A 31 10.68 14.27 9.16
CA GLN A 31 11.30 13.43 8.14
C GLN A 31 11.18 11.95 8.52
N LEU A 32 11.49 11.59 9.76
CA LEU A 32 11.35 10.21 10.26
C LEU A 32 9.91 9.70 10.18
N ARG A 33 8.93 10.53 10.57
CA ARG A 33 7.50 10.19 10.46
C ARG A 33 7.06 10.01 9.01
N THR A 34 7.54 10.85 8.10
CA THR A 34 7.24 10.72 6.66
C THR A 34 7.82 9.42 6.10
N ALA A 35 9.08 9.11 6.41
CA ALA A 35 9.71 7.86 6.02
C ALA A 35 9.01 6.62 6.62
N SER A 36 8.50 6.72 7.85
CA SER A 36 7.67 5.67 8.47
C SER A 36 6.35 5.49 7.74
N ALA A 37 5.64 6.57 7.41
CA ALA A 37 4.39 6.52 6.65
C ALA A 37 4.60 5.94 5.23
N GLU A 38 5.70 6.26 4.58
CA GLU A 38 6.05 5.72 3.25
C GLU A 38 6.34 4.21 3.32
N ARG A 39 7.08 3.75 4.33
CA ARG A 39 7.30 2.32 4.57
C ARG A 39 6.00 1.58 4.82
N GLU A 40 5.11 2.16 5.63
CA GLU A 40 3.79 1.61 5.89
C GLU A 40 2.96 1.53 4.58
N GLN A 41 2.96 2.59 3.77
CA GLN A 41 2.27 2.58 2.48
C GLN A 41 2.80 1.47 1.55
N LEU A 42 4.12 1.26 1.50
CA LEU A 42 4.72 0.19 0.70
C LEU A 42 4.30 -1.19 1.21
N ALA A 43 4.29 -1.41 2.53
CA ALA A 43 3.81 -2.64 3.14
C ALA A 43 2.32 -2.90 2.80
N ARG A 44 1.48 -1.87 2.90
CA ARG A 44 0.05 -1.96 2.51
C ARG A 44 -0.14 -2.20 1.02
N ARG A 45 0.70 -1.62 0.16
CA ARG A 45 0.70 -1.89 -1.28
C ARG A 45 1.02 -3.36 -1.56
N ALA A 46 2.03 -3.91 -0.90
CA ALA A 46 2.39 -5.32 -1.04
C ALA A 46 1.25 -6.23 -0.59
N ALA A 47 0.68 -5.99 0.60
CA ALA A 47 -0.49 -6.74 1.09
C ALA A 47 -1.67 -6.69 0.13
N TRP A 48 -2.03 -5.50 -0.37
CA TRP A 48 -3.11 -5.35 -1.33
C TRP A 48 -2.85 -6.08 -2.66
N ARG A 49 -1.61 -6.07 -3.17
CA ARG A 49 -1.24 -6.83 -4.38
C ARG A 49 -1.36 -8.34 -4.15
N THR A 50 -0.93 -8.83 -3.00
CA THR A 50 -1.06 -10.24 -2.62
C THR A 50 -2.53 -10.65 -2.54
N ALA A 51 -3.37 -9.85 -1.86
CA ALA A 51 -4.81 -10.11 -1.78
C ALA A 51 -5.49 -10.09 -3.16
N ARG A 52 -5.08 -9.17 -4.04
CA ARG A 52 -5.59 -9.11 -5.41
C ARG A 52 -5.17 -10.33 -6.23
N ALA A 53 -3.92 -10.79 -6.10
CA ALA A 53 -3.45 -12.01 -6.77
C ALA A 53 -4.22 -13.25 -6.27
N ALA A 54 -4.43 -13.37 -4.97
CA ALA A 54 -5.22 -14.46 -4.38
C ALA A 54 -6.66 -14.46 -4.89
N LEU A 55 -7.31 -13.29 -4.95
CA LEU A 55 -8.64 -13.14 -5.54
C LEU A 55 -8.67 -13.57 -7.02
N HIS A 56 -7.71 -13.12 -7.82
CA HIS A 56 -7.64 -13.52 -9.24
C HIS A 56 -7.46 -15.03 -9.39
N ALA A 57 -6.60 -15.64 -8.58
CA ALA A 57 -6.40 -17.09 -8.59
C ALA A 57 -7.68 -17.83 -8.19
N ALA A 58 -8.37 -17.41 -7.14
CA ALA A 58 -9.63 -18.01 -6.69
C ALA A 58 -10.73 -17.93 -7.76
N VAL A 59 -10.90 -16.76 -8.38
CA VAL A 59 -11.88 -16.56 -9.46
C VAL A 59 -11.53 -17.40 -10.69
N ALA A 60 -10.24 -17.47 -11.06
CA ALA A 60 -9.79 -18.29 -12.18
C ALA A 60 -10.04 -19.78 -11.92
N ALA A 61 -9.73 -20.27 -10.71
CA ALA A 61 -9.96 -21.65 -10.31
C ALA A 61 -11.45 -22.01 -10.33
N TRP A 62 -12.32 -21.15 -9.78
CA TRP A 62 -13.77 -21.34 -9.83
C TRP A 62 -14.28 -21.44 -11.28
N ARG A 63 -13.93 -20.46 -12.12
CA ARG A 63 -14.36 -20.44 -13.53
C ARG A 63 -13.86 -21.65 -14.32
N ALA A 64 -12.61 -22.04 -14.09
CA ALA A 64 -12.02 -23.21 -14.75
C ALA A 64 -12.71 -24.51 -14.30
N GLY A 65 -13.02 -24.64 -13.00
CA GLY A 65 -13.78 -25.76 -12.46
C GLY A 65 -15.16 -25.86 -13.07
N GLU A 66 -15.93 -24.76 -13.07
CA GLU A 66 -17.27 -24.70 -13.64
C GLU A 66 -17.28 -25.02 -15.14
N ALA A 67 -16.33 -24.47 -15.91
CA ALA A 67 -16.19 -24.76 -17.33
C ALA A 67 -15.86 -26.24 -17.60
N ARG A 68 -15.01 -26.87 -16.79
CA ARG A 68 -14.71 -28.30 -16.88
C ARG A 68 -15.95 -29.13 -16.58
N THR A 69 -16.59 -28.89 -15.43
CA THR A 69 -17.80 -29.62 -15.02
C THR A 69 -18.91 -29.54 -16.06
N MET A 70 -19.11 -28.36 -16.67
CA MET A 70 -20.10 -28.19 -17.73
C MET A 70 -19.72 -28.93 -19.01
N ARG A 71 -18.44 -28.90 -19.40
CA ARG A 71 -17.93 -29.62 -20.58
C ARG A 71 -18.09 -31.13 -20.42
N ASP A 72 -17.61 -31.68 -19.31
CA ASP A 72 -17.69 -33.12 -19.01
C ASP A 72 -19.15 -33.59 -19.00
N TRP A 73 -20.06 -32.75 -18.49
CA TRP A 73 -21.49 -33.05 -18.50
C TRP A 73 -22.10 -33.03 -19.92
N GLN A 74 -21.74 -32.06 -20.75
CA GLN A 74 -22.18 -32.00 -22.14
C GLN A 74 -21.66 -33.20 -22.94
N ASP A 75 -20.39 -33.58 -22.75
CA ASP A 75 -19.78 -34.73 -23.40
C ASP A 75 -20.46 -36.04 -22.98
N ALA A 76 -20.74 -36.20 -21.68
CA ALA A 76 -21.47 -37.36 -21.17
C ALA A 76 -22.90 -37.45 -21.73
N ARG A 77 -23.61 -36.32 -21.84
CA ARG A 77 -24.93 -36.27 -22.48
C ARG A 77 -24.85 -36.66 -23.95
N ALA A 78 -23.90 -36.09 -24.69
CA ALA A 78 -23.72 -36.39 -26.10
C ALA A 78 -23.35 -37.87 -26.32
N ALA A 79 -22.50 -38.45 -25.47
CA ALA A 79 -22.17 -39.87 -25.52
C ALA A 79 -23.40 -40.76 -25.24
N PHE A 80 -24.22 -40.41 -24.25
CA PHE A 80 -25.42 -41.17 -23.91
C PHE A 80 -26.46 -41.14 -25.04
N PHE A 81 -26.76 -39.96 -25.60
CA PHE A 81 -27.71 -39.83 -26.71
C PHE A 81 -27.20 -40.46 -28.01
N ALA A 82 -25.89 -40.50 -28.21
CA ALA A 82 -25.28 -41.24 -29.32
C ALA A 82 -25.17 -42.75 -29.05
N MET A 83 -25.72 -43.27 -27.95
CA MET A 83 -25.61 -44.66 -27.51
C MET A 83 -24.15 -45.17 -27.38
N ARG A 84 -23.20 -44.26 -27.13
CA ARG A 84 -21.76 -44.56 -26.96
C ARG A 84 -21.37 -44.87 -25.51
N CYS A 85 -22.30 -44.74 -24.55
CA CYS A 85 -22.07 -45.10 -23.16
C CYS A 85 -23.30 -45.79 -22.56
N SER A 86 -23.07 -46.56 -21.49
CA SER A 86 -24.15 -47.26 -20.79
C SER A 86 -24.93 -46.32 -19.85
N GLY A 87 -26.16 -46.71 -19.50
CA GLY A 87 -26.94 -45.97 -18.49
C GLY A 87 -26.27 -45.91 -17.12
N GLY A 88 -25.44 -46.90 -16.77
CA GLY A 88 -24.58 -46.85 -15.57
C GLY A 88 -23.53 -45.74 -15.65
N GLN A 89 -22.81 -45.67 -16.78
CA GLN A 89 -21.80 -44.63 -17.03
C GLN A 89 -22.43 -43.22 -17.05
N PHE A 90 -23.61 -43.06 -17.66
CA PHE A 90 -24.33 -41.79 -17.67
C PHE A 90 -24.78 -41.35 -16.27
N ARG A 91 -25.29 -42.27 -15.44
CA ARG A 91 -25.64 -41.97 -14.04
C ARG A 91 -24.40 -41.57 -13.22
N ALA A 92 -23.27 -42.23 -13.43
CA ALA A 92 -22.00 -41.86 -12.78
C ALA A 92 -21.55 -40.44 -13.20
N ALA A 93 -21.63 -40.10 -14.49
CA ALA A 93 -21.32 -38.77 -14.99
C ALA A 93 -22.25 -37.70 -14.43
N LYS A 94 -23.56 -37.98 -14.32
CA LYS A 94 -24.52 -37.10 -13.65
C LYS A 94 -24.16 -36.87 -12.18
N ALA A 95 -23.78 -37.91 -11.45
CA ALA A 95 -23.33 -37.77 -10.07
C ALA A 95 -22.05 -36.93 -9.96
N ALA A 96 -21.11 -37.08 -10.89
CA ALA A 96 -19.91 -36.26 -10.97
C ALA A 96 -20.24 -34.78 -11.26
N TYR A 97 -21.18 -34.51 -12.16
CA TYR A 97 -21.68 -33.17 -12.44
C TYR A 97 -22.27 -32.49 -11.19
N GLU A 98 -23.13 -33.19 -10.45
CA GLU A 98 -23.72 -32.65 -9.21
C GLU A 98 -22.67 -32.36 -8.14
N ARG A 99 -21.62 -33.20 -8.03
CA ARG A 99 -20.47 -32.92 -7.15
C ARG A 99 -19.71 -31.67 -7.61
N GLY A 100 -19.36 -31.59 -8.89
CA GLY A 100 -18.65 -30.44 -9.46
C GLY A 100 -19.45 -29.13 -9.31
N ARG A 101 -20.78 -29.18 -9.42
CA ARG A 101 -21.66 -28.03 -9.17
C ARG A 101 -21.58 -27.57 -7.71
N ARG A 102 -21.57 -28.50 -6.74
CA ARG A 102 -21.41 -28.18 -5.31
C ARG A 102 -20.03 -27.59 -5.02
N GLU A 103 -18.98 -28.22 -5.54
CA GLU A 103 -17.60 -27.72 -5.42
C GLU A 103 -17.45 -26.32 -6.03
N GLY A 104 -18.08 -26.07 -7.19
CA GLY A 104 -18.13 -24.75 -7.81
C GLY A 104 -18.82 -23.69 -6.94
N ALA A 105 -19.91 -24.05 -6.24
CA ALA A 105 -20.58 -23.16 -5.31
C ALA A 105 -19.68 -22.81 -4.10
N VAL A 106 -18.96 -23.79 -3.56
CA VAL A 106 -17.98 -23.57 -2.48
C VAL A 106 -16.84 -22.67 -2.95
N ALA A 107 -16.28 -22.93 -4.13
CA ALA A 107 -15.21 -22.11 -4.71
C ALA A 107 -15.67 -20.67 -4.97
N ARG A 108 -16.91 -20.47 -5.42
CA ARG A 108 -17.51 -19.15 -5.61
C ARG A 108 -17.66 -18.41 -4.28
N ALA A 109 -18.13 -19.08 -3.23
CA ALA A 109 -18.25 -18.49 -1.89
C ALA A 109 -16.87 -18.05 -1.37
N ALA A 110 -15.86 -18.92 -1.47
CA ALA A 110 -14.48 -18.57 -1.12
C ALA A 110 -13.95 -17.37 -1.91
N ALA A 111 -14.22 -17.30 -3.22
CA ALA A 111 -13.84 -16.15 -4.04
C ALA A 111 -14.54 -14.85 -3.58
N GLN A 112 -15.80 -14.91 -3.14
CA GLN A 112 -16.51 -13.76 -2.59
C GLN A 112 -15.90 -13.26 -1.28
N GLU A 113 -15.47 -14.16 -0.40
CA GLU A 113 -14.74 -13.78 0.82
C GLU A 113 -13.43 -13.05 0.48
N GLN A 114 -12.70 -13.52 -0.53
CA GLN A 114 -11.48 -12.86 -1.01
C GLN A 114 -11.74 -11.46 -1.58
N VAL A 115 -12.93 -11.20 -2.16
CA VAL A 115 -13.31 -9.84 -2.59
C VAL A 115 -13.37 -8.90 -1.37
N GLY A 116 -13.94 -9.37 -0.26
CA GLY A 116 -14.02 -8.62 0.99
C GLY A 116 -12.63 -8.24 1.51
N ALA A 117 -11.73 -9.22 1.62
CA ALA A 117 -10.35 -9.03 2.05
C ALA A 117 -9.58 -8.06 1.13
N CYS A 118 -9.64 -8.27 -0.18
CA CYS A 118 -8.98 -7.42 -1.17
C CYS A 118 -9.46 -5.97 -1.12
N ARG A 119 -10.77 -5.75 -0.93
CA ARG A 119 -11.33 -4.39 -0.74
C ARG A 119 -10.86 -3.76 0.56
N ALA A 120 -10.80 -4.51 1.66
CA ALA A 120 -10.32 -4.01 2.94
C ALA A 120 -8.85 -3.57 2.86
N ASP A 121 -7.99 -4.38 2.25
CA ASP A 121 -6.58 -4.03 2.06
C ASP A 121 -6.39 -2.87 1.08
N GLY A 122 -7.21 -2.80 0.03
CA GLY A 122 -7.27 -1.64 -0.86
C GLY A 122 -7.56 -0.35 -0.10
N ARG A 123 -8.60 -0.34 0.75
CA ARG A 123 -8.93 0.83 1.58
C ARG A 123 -7.76 1.24 2.47
N ARG A 124 -7.08 0.27 3.11
CA ARG A 124 -5.90 0.53 3.95
C ARG A 124 -4.74 1.13 3.16
N TYR A 125 -4.46 0.61 1.97
CA TYR A 125 -3.43 1.16 1.08
C TYR A 125 -3.73 2.61 0.66
N PHE A 126 -4.95 2.91 0.22
CA PHE A 126 -5.32 4.26 -0.17
C PHE A 126 -5.29 5.23 1.02
N ALA A 127 -5.76 4.80 2.19
CA ALA A 127 -5.67 5.59 3.42
C ALA A 127 -4.20 5.89 3.80
N ALA A 128 -3.31 4.90 3.71
CA ALA A 128 -1.87 5.13 3.93
C ALA A 128 -1.28 6.13 2.92
N GLY A 129 -1.73 6.09 1.66
CA GLY A 129 -1.33 7.08 0.66
C GLY A 129 -1.81 8.51 0.96
N GLU A 130 -3.00 8.67 1.53
CA GLU A 130 -3.46 9.97 2.05
C GLU A 130 -2.57 10.46 3.21
N GLU A 131 -2.21 9.58 4.14
CA GLU A 131 -1.33 9.95 5.25
C GLU A 131 0.08 10.37 4.79
N VAL A 132 0.64 9.69 3.78
CA VAL A 132 1.91 10.12 3.16
C VAL A 132 1.78 11.50 2.53
N ARG A 133 0.71 11.79 1.79
CA ARG A 133 0.47 13.12 1.22
C ARG A 133 0.34 14.19 2.31
N ARG A 134 -0.40 13.91 3.38
CA ARG A 134 -0.53 14.81 4.53
C ARG A 134 0.81 15.04 5.23
N ALA A 135 1.62 13.99 5.41
CA ALA A 135 2.96 14.09 5.99
C ALA A 135 3.89 14.96 5.14
N ARG A 136 3.91 14.75 3.82
CA ARG A 136 4.70 15.57 2.89
C ARG A 136 4.27 17.05 2.90
N LYS A 137 2.97 17.34 2.88
CA LYS A 137 2.46 18.72 3.02
C LYS A 137 2.91 19.38 4.33
N ARG A 138 2.86 18.63 5.44
CA ARG A 138 3.34 19.09 6.75
C ARG A 138 4.85 19.33 6.78
N GLN A 139 5.63 18.53 6.06
CA GLN A 139 7.08 18.71 5.94
C GLN A 139 7.41 19.94 5.08
N GLU A 140 6.72 20.13 3.96
CA GLU A 140 6.91 21.28 3.09
C GLU A 140 6.58 22.59 3.81
N LYS A 141 5.46 22.62 4.55
CA LYS A 141 5.11 23.79 5.39
C LYS A 141 6.20 24.12 6.40
N LEU A 142 6.80 23.10 7.03
CA LEU A 142 7.87 23.32 8.00
C LEU A 142 9.14 23.87 7.33
N ARG A 143 9.47 23.37 6.14
CA ARG A 143 10.60 23.86 5.34
C ARG A 143 10.45 25.34 4.98
N ILE A 144 9.23 25.75 4.59
CA ILE A 144 8.92 27.16 4.30
C ILE A 144 9.10 28.02 5.56
N LEU A 145 8.50 27.61 6.68
CA LEU A 145 8.61 28.35 7.95
C LEU A 145 10.06 28.46 8.45
N ASP A 146 10.86 27.39 8.33
CA ASP A 146 12.28 27.43 8.68
C ASP A 146 13.06 28.42 7.79
N GLY A 147 12.74 28.46 6.49
CA GLY A 147 13.32 29.42 5.55
C GLY A 147 12.94 30.87 5.84
N GLU A 148 11.66 31.13 6.17
CA GLU A 148 11.18 32.46 6.56
C GLU A 148 11.83 32.93 7.87
N LEU A 149 11.92 32.04 8.87
CA LEU A 149 12.56 32.36 10.14
C LEU A 149 14.04 32.75 9.96
N ARG A 150 14.79 31.99 9.15
CA ARG A 150 16.19 32.32 8.83
C ARG A 150 16.33 33.66 8.13
N ARG A 151 15.42 33.99 7.21
CA ARG A 151 15.42 35.30 6.53
C ARG A 151 15.14 36.44 7.50
N LEU A 152 14.17 36.28 8.39
CA LEU A 152 13.85 37.28 9.41
C LEU A 152 15.00 37.49 10.40
N LEU A 153 15.68 36.40 10.81
CA LEU A 153 16.86 36.51 11.67
C LEU A 153 18.00 37.26 10.98
N ALA A 154 18.28 36.97 9.71
CA ALA A 154 19.30 37.69 8.95
C ALA A 154 19.00 39.20 8.84
N GLN A 155 17.73 39.58 8.65
CA GLN A 155 17.31 40.99 8.59
C GLN A 155 17.43 41.76 9.91
N VAL A 156 17.53 41.06 11.04
CA VAL A 156 17.74 41.67 12.37
C VAL A 156 19.22 41.77 12.72
N GLU A 157 20.05 40.92 12.10
CA GLU A 157 21.51 40.91 12.27
C GLU A 157 22.23 41.91 11.33
N ASP A 158 21.60 42.28 10.21
CA ASP A 158 21.99 43.39 9.32
C ASP A 158 21.55 44.77 9.85
#